data_AF-A0A182EZE1-F1
#
_entry.id   AF-A0A182EZE1-F1
#
_cell.length_a   1.000
_cell.length_b   1.000
_cell.length_c   1.000
_cell.angle_alpha   90.00
_cell.angle_beta   90.00
_cell.angle_gamma   90.00
#
_symmetry.space_group_name_H-M   'P 1'
#
loop_
_entity.id
_entity.type
_entity.pdbx_description
1 polymer ?
#
loop_
_entity_poly.entity_id
_entity_poly.type
_entity_poly.pdbx_seq_one_letter_code
_entity_poly.pdbx_strand_id
1 'polypeptide(L)'
;MWMQEARERVEKETVPTANLEDILEYLAFSLYKQGNLKRALLLMDELYRMNPDHPRAKGNIRKYEDLLENNGIQRIDMRRDIVPIINVRRKNNNDEGMMLLYEALCRQELRI
;
A
#
# COMPACT_ATOMS: atom_id res chain seq x y z
N MET A 1 3.13 -1.65 6.91
CA MET A 1 2.41 -0.35 6.73
C MET A 1 1.28 -0.27 7.75
N TRP A 2 0.87 0.93 8.20
CA TRP A 2 -0.18 1.06 9.23
C TRP A 2 -1.52 0.42 8.85
N MET A 3 -1.95 0.53 7.59
CA MET A 3 -3.20 -0.12 7.15
C MET A 3 -3.12 -1.65 7.11
N GLN A 4 -1.92 -2.21 7.01
CA GLN A 4 -1.72 -3.65 7.13
C GLN A 4 -1.85 -4.11 8.58
N GLU A 5 -1.24 -3.36 9.51
CA GLU A 5 -1.42 -3.57 10.95
C GLU A 5 -2.89 -3.41 11.37
N ALA A 6 -3.59 -2.40 10.85
CA ALA A 6 -5.01 -2.17 11.12
C ALA A 6 -5.86 -3.37 10.68
N ARG A 7 -5.61 -3.91 9.49
CA ARG A 7 -6.27 -5.13 9.00
C ARG A 7 -6.05 -6.31 9.94
N GLU A 8 -4.79 -6.57 10.32
CA GLU A 8 -4.43 -7.71 11.19
C GLU A 8 -5.05 -7.61 12.59
N ARG A 9 -5.30 -6.39 13.08
CA ARG A 9 -5.99 -6.17 14.36
C ARG A 9 -7.49 -6.36 14.24
N VAL A 10 -8.12 -5.77 13.23
CA VAL A 10 -9.56 -5.92 12.98
C VAL A 10 -9.95 -7.38 12.81
N GLU A 11 -9.11 -8.20 12.17
CA GLU A 11 -9.34 -9.65 12.05
C GLU A 11 -9.31 -10.41 13.39
N LYS A 12 -8.71 -9.85 14.45
CA LYS A 12 -8.59 -10.45 15.79
C LYS A 12 -9.59 -9.86 16.80
N GLU A 13 -10.23 -8.75 16.46
CA GLU A 13 -11.19 -8.07 17.33
C GLU A 13 -12.55 -8.78 17.31
N THR A 14 -13.18 -8.91 18.48
CA THR A 14 -14.56 -9.43 18.57
C THR A 14 -15.58 -8.43 18.05
N VAL A 15 -15.31 -7.14 18.25
CA VAL A 15 -16.07 -6.03 17.71
C VAL A 15 -15.10 -5.17 16.90
N PRO A 16 -15.27 -5.08 15.58
CA PRO A 16 -14.34 -4.34 14.74
C PRO A 16 -14.40 -2.85 15.07
N THR A 17 -13.26 -2.29 15.45
CA THR A 17 -13.11 -0.87 15.80
C THR A 17 -12.93 0.04 14.58
N ALA A 18 -12.61 -0.55 13.42
CA ALA A 18 -12.43 0.15 12.16
C ALA A 18 -13.12 -0.59 11.01
N ASN A 19 -13.56 0.17 10.01
CA ASN A 19 -14.23 -0.37 8.83
C ASN A 19 -13.21 -1.06 7.91
N LEU A 20 -13.43 -2.35 7.63
CA LEU A 20 -12.56 -3.13 6.76
C LEU A 20 -12.55 -2.60 5.32
N GLU A 21 -13.68 -2.06 4.82
CA GLU A 21 -13.75 -1.49 3.47
C GLU A 21 -12.77 -0.32 3.31
N ASP A 22 -12.77 0.60 4.29
CA ASP A 22 -11.86 1.75 4.30
C ASP A 22 -10.40 1.29 4.42
N ILE A 23 -10.12 0.33 5.30
CA ILE A 23 -8.76 -0.23 5.46
C ILE A 23 -8.25 -0.79 4.13
N LEU A 24 -9.04 -1.61 3.43
CA LEU A 24 -8.65 -2.19 2.15
C LEU A 24 -8.45 -1.11 1.08
N GLU A 25 -9.33 -0.10 1.03
CA GLU A 25 -9.20 0.97 0.05
C GLU A 25 -7.90 1.76 0.25
N TYR A 26 -7.63 2.20 1.49
CA TYR A 26 -6.41 2.96 1.80
C TYR A 26 -5.14 2.12 1.63
N LEU A 27 -5.19 0.83 1.99
CA LEU A 27 -4.06 -0.09 1.81
C LEU A 27 -3.76 -0.31 0.33
N ALA A 28 -4.78 -0.60 -0.48
CA ALA A 28 -4.65 -0.80 -1.92
C ALA A 28 -4.12 0.46 -2.61
N PHE A 29 -4.65 1.63 -2.28
CA PHE A 29 -4.17 2.90 -2.82
C PHE A 29 -2.69 3.14 -2.46
N SER A 30 -2.30 2.87 -1.22
CA SER A 30 -0.92 3.05 -0.76
C SER A 30 0.04 2.11 -1.49
N LEU A 31 -0.33 0.83 -1.66
CA LEU A 31 0.46 -0.14 -2.42
C LEU A 31 0.55 0.23 -3.90
N TYR A 32 -0.53 0.73 -4.50
CA TYR A 32 -0.52 1.27 -5.86
C TYR A 32 0.51 2.39 -6.00
N LYS A 33 0.52 3.36 -5.08
CA LYS A 33 1.48 4.48 -5.09
C LYS A 33 2.93 4.05 -4.90
N GLN A 34 3.16 2.91 -4.25
CA GLN A 34 4.48 2.30 -4.08
C GLN A 34 4.90 1.41 -5.26
N GLY A 35 4.06 1.25 -6.30
CA GLY A 35 4.35 0.38 -7.44
C GLY A 35 4.02 -1.10 -7.21
N ASN A 36 3.43 -1.46 -6.07
CA ASN A 36 3.01 -2.83 -5.76
C ASN A 36 1.64 -3.15 -6.41
N LEU A 37 1.58 -3.02 -7.74
CA LEU A 37 0.34 -2.96 -8.51
C LEU A 37 -0.48 -4.26 -8.44
N LYS A 38 0.17 -5.43 -8.55
CA LYS A 38 -0.51 -6.73 -8.42
C LYS A 38 -1.15 -6.93 -7.04
N ARG A 39 -0.49 -6.47 -5.97
CA ARG A 39 -1.06 -6.54 -4.60
C ARG A 39 -2.23 -5.59 -4.42
N ALA A 40 -2.12 -4.37 -4.96
CA ALA A 40 -3.22 -3.41 -4.95
C ALA A 40 -4.46 -3.97 -5.67
N LEU A 41 -4.25 -4.69 -6.78
CA LEU A 41 -5.32 -5.38 -7.50
C LEU A 41 -6.00 -6.46 -6.65
N LEU A 42 -5.25 -7.32 -5.96
CA LEU A 42 -5.85 -8.34 -5.09
C LEU A 42 -6.69 -7.76 -3.95
N LEU A 43 -6.24 -6.65 -3.33
CA LEU A 43 -7.00 -5.98 -2.29
C LEU A 43 -8.27 -5.33 -2.83
N MET A 44 -8.23 -4.79 -4.05
CA MET A 44 -9.42 -4.26 -4.72
C MET A 44 -10.39 -5.36 -5.15
N ASP A 45 -9.89 -6.52 -5.61
CA ASP A 45 -10.72 -7.70 -5.89
C ASP A 45 -11.42 -8.19 -4.60
N GLU A 46 -10.71 -8.17 -3.46
CA GLU A 46 -11.27 -8.48 -2.14
C GLU A 46 -12.35 -7.48 -1.72
N LEU A 47 -12.08 -6.17 -1.84
CA LEU A 47 -13.04 -5.11 -1.55
C LEU A 47 -14.30 -5.24 -2.43
N TYR A 48 -14.12 -5.48 -3.73
CA TYR A 48 -15.24 -5.63 -4.67
C TYR A 48 -16.09 -6.86 -4.38
N ARG A 49 -15.47 -7.96 -3.93
CA ARG A 49 -16.21 -9.17 -3.53
C ARG A 49 -17.05 -8.94 -2.28
N MET A 50 -16.59 -8.10 -1.34
CA MET A 50 -17.36 -7.74 -0.14
C MET A 50 -18.45 -6.73 -0.44
N ASN A 51 -18.15 -5.71 -1.24
CA ASN A 51 -19.09 -4.66 -1.62
C ASN A 51 -19.02 -4.39 -3.14
N PRO A 52 -19.85 -5.09 -3.94
CA PRO A 52 -19.90 -4.90 -5.39
C PRO A 52 -20.35 -3.49 -5.81
N ASP A 53 -21.08 -2.79 -4.94
CA ASP A 53 -21.57 -1.42 -5.17
C ASP A 53 -20.59 -0.35 -4.65
N HIS A 54 -19.41 -0.76 -4.18
CA HIS A 54 -18.41 0.18 -3.68
C HIS A 54 -17.99 1.16 -4.80
N PRO A 55 -18.12 2.49 -4.57
CA PRO A 55 -18.06 3.49 -5.65
C PRO A 55 -16.72 3.52 -6.38
N ARG A 56 -15.65 3.09 -5.73
CA ARG A 56 -14.27 3.15 -6.25
C ARG A 56 -13.69 1.80 -6.65
N ALA A 57 -14.25 0.68 -6.17
CA ALA A 57 -13.59 -0.63 -6.28
C ALA A 57 -13.49 -1.07 -7.75
N LYS A 58 -14.63 -1.13 -8.45
CA LYS A 58 -14.71 -1.53 -9.86
C LYS A 58 -13.83 -0.65 -10.78
N GLY A 59 -13.82 0.65 -10.53
CA GLY A 59 -13.00 1.61 -11.29
C GLY A 59 -11.51 1.40 -11.07
N ASN A 60 -11.10 1.14 -9.83
CA ASN A 60 -9.70 0.89 -9.49
C ASN A 60 -9.20 -0.46 -10.02
N ILE A 61 -10.02 -1.51 -10.00
CA ILE A 61 -9.69 -2.82 -10.61
C ILE A 61 -9.33 -2.61 -12.08
N ARG A 62 -10.24 -2.01 -12.86
CA ARG A 62 -10.02 -1.75 -14.29
C ARG A 62 -8.74 -0.93 -14.50
N LYS A 63 -8.56 0.14 -13.73
CA LYS A 63 -7.38 1.00 -13.82
C LYS A 63 -6.08 0.23 -13.55
N TYR A 64 -6.07 -0.66 -12.56
CA TYR A 64 -4.87 -1.45 -12.23
C TYR A 64 -4.60 -2.53 -13.28
N GLU A 65 -5.63 -3.17 -13.82
CA GLU A 65 -5.50 -4.10 -14.95
C GLU A 65 -4.91 -3.39 -16.18
N ASP A 66 -5.47 -2.24 -16.58
CA ASP A 66 -4.98 -1.46 -17.72
C ASP A 66 -3.50 -1.06 -17.52
N LEU A 67 -3.11 -0.67 -16.31
CA LEU A 67 -1.71 -0.34 -15.99
C LEU A 67 -0.79 -1.57 -16.03
N LEU A 68 -1.27 -2.75 -15.61
CA LEU A 68 -0.51 -4.00 -15.70
C LEU A 68 -0.35 -4.43 -17.17
N GLU A 69 -1.39 -4.32 -18.00
CA GLU A 69 -1.31 -4.60 -19.44
C GLU A 69 -0.31 -3.68 -20.13
N ASN A 70 -0.34 -2.38 -19.81
CA ASN A 70 0.63 -1.40 -20.33
C ASN A 70 2.08 -1.72 -19.91
N ASN A 71 2.28 -2.40 -18.78
CA ASN A 71 3.58 -2.88 -18.32
C ASN A 71 3.95 -4.26 -18.91
N GLY A 72 3.18 -4.78 -19.88
CA GLY A 72 3.43 -6.05 -20.56
C GLY A 72 3.01 -7.30 -19.77
N ILE A 73 2.22 -7.14 -18.70
CA ILE A 73 1.73 -8.26 -17.90
C ILE A 73 0.42 -8.76 -18.50
N GLN A 74 0.36 -10.06 -18.83
CA GLN A 74 -0.85 -10.68 -19.35
C GLN A 74 -1.91 -10.82 -18.26
N ARG A 75 -3.20 -10.77 -18.62
CA ARG A 75 -4.32 -10.90 -17.68
C ARG A 75 -4.24 -12.13 -16.79
N ILE A 76 -3.79 -13.25 -17.33
CA ILE A 76 -3.62 -14.52 -16.60
C ILE A 76 -2.58 -14.42 -15.46
N ASP A 77 -1.61 -13.51 -15.58
CA ASP A 77 -0.49 -13.38 -14.66
C ASP A 77 -0.69 -12.24 -13.64
N MET A 78 -1.72 -11.40 -13.82
CA MET A 78 -1.97 -10.23 -12.96
C MET A 78 -2.23 -10.61 -11.50
N ARG A 79 -2.91 -11.74 -11.26
CA ARG A 79 -3.20 -12.29 -9.92
C ARG A 79 -2.26 -13.41 -9.50
N ARG A 80 -1.24 -13.72 -10.31
CA ARG A 80 -0.24 -14.76 -10.05
C ARG A 80 1.10 -14.12 -9.74
N ASP A 81 2.00 -14.91 -9.16
CA ASP A 81 3.40 -14.54 -8.88
C ASP A 81 3.49 -13.18 -8.17
N ILE A 82 2.79 -13.09 -7.04
CA ILE A 82 2.74 -11.89 -6.21
C ILE A 82 4.09 -11.73 -5.50
N VAL A 83 4.89 -10.78 -5.96
CA VAL A 83 6.17 -10.44 -5.32
C VAL A 83 5.96 -9.89 -3.89
N PRO A 84 6.96 -10.02 -3.00
CA PRO A 84 6.96 -9.34 -1.70
C PRO A 84 6.76 -7.83 -1.85
N ILE A 85 6.18 -7.18 -0.83
CA ILE A 85 5.98 -5.73 -0.84
C ILE A 85 7.34 -5.03 -0.91
N ILE A 86 7.52 -4.22 -1.94
CA ILE A 86 8.67 -3.33 -2.06
C ILE A 86 8.28 -1.99 -1.44
N ASN A 87 8.87 -1.66 -0.29
CA ASN A 87 8.65 -0.39 0.42
C ASN A 87 9.95 0.39 0.54
N VAL A 88 10.53 0.73 -0.61
CA VAL A 88 11.76 1.53 -0.64
C VAL A 88 11.40 2.98 -0.32
N ARG A 89 11.97 3.51 0.75
CA ARG A 89 11.88 4.95 1.05
C ARG A 89 12.69 5.69 -0.01
N ARG A 90 12.02 6.53 -0.81
CA ARG A 90 12.71 7.40 -1.77
C ARG A 90 13.63 8.34 -0.97
N LYS A 91 14.94 8.13 -1.09
CA LYS A 91 15.94 8.98 -0.45
C LYS A 91 16.08 10.23 -1.31
N ASN A 92 15.71 11.40 -0.78
CA ASN A 92 16.05 12.66 -1.41
C ASN A 92 17.49 12.99 -1.02
N ASN A 93 18.38 13.22 -1.99
CA ASN A 93 19.79 13.53 -1.70
C ASN A 93 19.97 14.78 -0.81
N ASN A 94 19.01 15.71 -0.85
CA ASN A 94 19.02 16.93 -0.05
C ASN A 94 18.66 16.68 1.43
N ASP A 95 17.95 15.59 1.73
CA ASP A 95 17.47 15.30 3.08
C ASP A 95 18.51 14.51 3.89
N GLU A 96 19.50 13.90 3.24
CA GLU A 96 20.48 13.05 3.91
C GLU A 96 21.37 13.84 4.88
N GLY A 97 21.87 15.01 4.46
CA GLY A 97 22.66 15.87 5.34
C GLY A 97 21.87 16.41 6.54
N MET A 98 20.61 16.80 6.34
CA MET A 98 19.74 17.29 7.41
C MET A 98 19.29 16.18 8.35
N MET A 99 19.05 14.97 7.83
CA MET A 99 18.75 13.78 8.63
C MET A 99 19.92 13.41 9.52
N LEU A 100 21.14 13.37 8.96
CA LEU A 100 22.35 13.07 9.73
C LEU A 100 22.62 14.13 10.80
N LEU A 101 22.42 15.42 10.48
CA LEU A 101 22.56 16.51 11.44
C LEU A 101 21.53 16.39 12.58
N TYR A 102 20.26 16.14 12.24
CA TYR A 102 19.20 15.94 13.21
C TYR A 102 19.47 14.72 14.11
N GLU A 103 19.91 13.60 13.53
CA GLU A 103 20.28 12.41 14.29
C GLU A 103 21.47 12.67 15.22
N ALA A 104 22.50 13.37 14.76
CA ALA A 104 23.66 13.74 15.58
C ALA A 104 23.26 14.65 16.76
N LEU A 105 22.32 15.58 16.56
CA LEU A 105 21.74 16.38 17.66
C LEU A 105 20.98 15.50 18.66
N CYS A 106 20.15 14.57 18.18
CA CYS A 106 19.40 13.66 19.05
C CYS A 106 20.31 12.72 19.87
N ARG A 107 21.46 12.32 19.30
CA ARG A 107 22.49 11.51 19.95
C ARG A 107 23.48 12.34 20.78
N GLN A 108 23.36 13.67 20.78
CA GLN A 108 24.26 14.61 21.46
C GLN A 108 25.72 14.54 20.97
N GLU A 109 25.91 14.10 19.72
CA GLU A 109 27.22 14.07 19.06
C GLU A 109 27.66 15.47 18.62
N LEU A 110 26.70 16.39 18.49
CA LEU A 110 26.93 17.82 18.26
C LEU A 110 26.35 18.62 19.44
N ARG A 111 27.12 19.60 19.91
CA ARG A 111 26.66 20.59 20.89
C ARG A 111 26.44 21.92 20.17
N ILE A 112 25.28 22.53 20.42
CA ILE A 112 24.89 23.86 19.93
C ILE A 112 25.59 24.91 20.78
#